data_AF-A0A382AUV0-F1
#
_entry.id   AF-A0A382AUV0-F1
#
_cell.length_a   1.000
_cell.length_b   1.000
_cell.length_c   1.000
_cell.angle_alpha   90.00
_cell.angle_beta   90.00
_cell.angle_gamma   90.00
#
_symmetry.space_group_name_H-M   'P 1'
#
loop_
_entity.id
_entity.type
_entity.pdbx_description
1 polymer ?
#
loop_
_entity_poly.entity_id
_entity_poly.type
_entity_poly.pdbx_seq_one_letter_code
_entity_poly.pdbx_strand_id
1 'polypeptide(L)'
;VSTVFHFDMEEISCPTCGKDMSKHTDYQTHLCIKKLIKVATNPVAYASVKKKLCPNCKKDMDDHNEEQIVECLNKFIKQVTSKSD
;
A
#
# COMPACT_ATOMS: atom_id res chain seq x y z
N VAL A 1 -4.81 13.00 34.68
CA VAL A 1 -4.41 11.79 33.95
C VAL A 1 -4.62 12.09 32.48
N SER A 2 -3.58 12.62 31.83
CA SER A 2 -3.64 12.95 30.41
C SER A 2 -3.32 11.68 29.64
N THR A 3 -4.34 10.89 29.32
CA THR A 3 -4.20 9.79 28.37
C THR A 3 -4.03 10.43 27.00
N VAL A 4 -2.78 10.72 26.64
CA VAL A 4 -2.41 11.03 25.26
C VAL A 4 -2.69 9.73 24.51
N PHE A 5 -3.83 9.66 23.85
CA PHE A 5 -4.10 8.61 22.88
C PHE A 5 -3.05 8.78 21.78
N HIS A 6 -1.93 8.07 21.91
CA HIS A 6 -1.12 7.71 20.75
C HIS A 6 -2.06 6.87 19.88
N PHE A 7 -2.71 7.54 18.93
CA PHE A 7 -3.16 6.87 17.72
C PHE A 7 -1.87 6.41 17.06
N ASP A 8 -1.41 5.19 17.40
CA ASP A 8 -0.42 4.47 16.62
C ASP A 8 -1.06 4.27 15.24
N MET A 9 -0.91 5.27 14.38
CA MET A 9 -1.18 5.14 12.96
C MET A 9 -0.18 4.08 12.50
N GLU A 10 -0.62 2.81 12.45
CA GLU A 10 0.20 1.68 12.02
C GLU A 10 1.07 2.15 10.86
N GLU A 11 2.40 2.07 11.03
CA GLU A 11 3.35 2.55 10.03
C GLU A 11 3.03 1.88 8.69
N ILE A 12 2.36 2.61 7.79
CA ILE A 12 1.97 2.08 6.50
C ILE A 12 3.22 2.15 5.64
N SER A 13 3.99 1.07 5.61
CA SER A 13 5.13 0.97 4.72
C SER A 13 4.69 1.05 3.25
N CYS A 14 5.33 1.94 2.49
CA CYS A 14 5.13 2.09 1.07
C CYS A 14 5.58 0.82 0.35
N PRO A 15 4.68 0.11 -0.37
CA PRO A 15 5.04 -1.14 -1.05
C PRO A 15 6.05 -0.94 -2.19
N THR A 16 6.28 0.30 -2.61
CA THR A 16 7.21 0.67 -3.68
C THR A 16 8.62 0.99 -3.17
N CYS A 17 8.74 1.79 -2.10
CA CYS A 17 10.03 2.29 -1.61
C CYS A 17 10.39 1.85 -0.18
N GLY A 18 9.48 1.16 0.52
CA GLY A 18 9.67 0.66 1.88
C GLY A 18 9.56 1.70 2.99
N LYS A 19 9.57 2.99 2.65
CA LYS A 19 9.43 4.09 3.62
C LYS A 19 7.99 4.21 4.10
N ASP A 20 7.82 4.70 5.32
CA ASP A 20 6.49 5.01 5.85
C ASP A 20 5.74 6.04 4.98
N MET A 21 4.46 5.78 4.72
CA MET A 21 3.61 6.62 3.88
C MET A 21 3.35 8.01 4.47
N SER A 22 3.41 8.21 5.79
CA SER A 22 3.31 9.55 6.42
C SER A 22 4.51 10.44 6.07
N LYS A 23 5.64 9.84 5.67
CA LYS A 23 6.84 10.56 5.24
C LYS A 23 6.80 10.95 3.76
N HIS A 24 5.74 10.60 3.03
CA HIS A 24 5.58 10.95 1.63
C HIS A 24 4.90 12.31 1.50
N THR A 25 5.44 13.17 0.64
CA THR A 25 4.66 14.29 0.11
C THR A 25 3.59 13.79 -0.84
N ASP A 26 2.55 14.58 -1.13
CA ASP A 26 1.50 14.21 -2.11
C ASP A 26 2.10 13.77 -3.45
N TYR A 27 3.16 14.45 -3.90
CA TYR A 27 3.90 14.07 -5.11
C TYR A 27 4.57 12.70 -4.99
N GLN A 28 5.22 12.42 -3.86
CA GLN A 28 5.87 11.12 -3.62
C GLN A 28 4.83 10.00 -3.49
N THR A 29 3.69 10.27 -2.83
CA THR A 29 2.54 9.37 -2.74
C THR A 29 2.03 9.04 -4.14
N HIS A 30 1.76 10.05 -4.97
CA HIS A 30 1.32 9.87 -6.35
C HIS A 30 2.31 9.02 -7.18
N LEU A 31 3.61 9.32 -7.11
CA LEU A 31 4.64 8.56 -7.83
C LEU A 31 4.70 7.10 -7.37
N CYS A 32 4.66 6.86 -6.06
CA CYS A 32 4.75 5.52 -5.50
C CYS A 32 3.52 4.67 -5.84
N ILE A 33 2.33 5.26 -5.81
CA ILE A 33 1.08 4.62 -6.21
C ILE A 33 1.09 4.34 -7.72
N LYS A 34 1.46 5.31 -8.56
CA LYS A 34 1.55 5.11 -10.01
C LYS A 34 2.51 3.99 -10.38
N LYS A 35 3.63 3.89 -9.67
CA LYS A 35 4.59 2.79 -9.85
C LYS A 35 4.05 1.46 -9.34
N LEU A 36 3.32 1.45 -8.22
CA LEU A 36 2.65 0.26 -7.71
C LEU A 36 1.62 -0.27 -8.71
N ILE A 37 0.76 0.59 -9.26
CA ILE A 37 -0.24 0.20 -10.27
C ILE A 37 0.46 -0.42 -11.47
N LYS A 38 1.50 0.22 -12.01
CA LYS A 38 2.26 -0.31 -13.16
C LYS A 38 2.86 -1.70 -12.91
N VAL A 39 3.31 -1.97 -11.68
CA VAL A 39 3.87 -3.29 -11.31
C VAL A 39 2.74 -4.29 -11.10
N ALA A 40 1.69 -3.91 -10.39
CA ALA A 40 0.57 -4.79 -10.07
C ALA A 40 -0.28 -5.19 -11.28
N THR A 41 -0.42 -4.30 -12.27
CA THR A 41 -1.13 -4.59 -13.52
C THR A 41 -0.23 -5.29 -14.55
N ASN A 42 1.04 -5.56 -14.22
CA ASN A 42 1.93 -6.34 -15.07
C ASN A 42 2.19 -7.71 -14.41
N PRO A 43 1.55 -8.79 -14.90
CA PRO A 43 1.63 -10.10 -14.26
C PRO A 43 3.06 -10.65 -14.16
N VAL A 44 3.94 -10.31 -15.10
CA VAL A 44 5.35 -10.73 -15.10
C VAL A 44 6.15 -9.96 -14.04
N ALA A 45 5.92 -8.65 -13.95
CA ALA A 45 6.58 -7.81 -12.96
C ALA A 45 6.11 -8.13 -11.54
N TYR A 46 4.81 -8.42 -11.38
CA TYR A 46 4.19 -8.78 -10.10
C TYR A 46 4.67 -10.14 -9.58
N ALA A 47 4.71 -11.17 -10.44
CA ALA A 47 5.25 -12.49 -10.09
C ALA A 47 6.74 -12.46 -9.71
N SER A 48 7.49 -11.46 -10.19
CA SER A 48 8.91 -11.29 -9.88
C SER A 48 9.16 -10.60 -8.52
N VAL A 49 8.11 -10.08 -7.86
CA VAL A 49 8.26 -9.42 -6.56
C VAL A 49 8.23 -10.49 -5.46
N LYS A 50 9.42 -10.95 -5.05
CA LYS A 50 9.62 -11.88 -3.92
C LYS A 50 8.64 -11.61 -2.77
N LYS A 51 7.79 -12.60 -2.45
CA LYS A 51 6.87 -12.68 -1.29
C LYS A 51 6.60 -11.32 -0.63
N LYS A 52 5.72 -10.52 -1.23
CA LYS A 52 5.26 -9.29 -0.61
C LYS A 52 3.92 -9.53 0.07
N LEU A 53 3.81 -9.02 1.29
CA LEU A 53 2.54 -8.91 1.97
C LEU A 53 1.66 -7.89 1.25
N CYS A 54 0.36 -8.18 1.20
CA CYS A 54 -0.63 -7.29 0.66
C CYS A 54 -0.59 -5.94 1.39
N PRO A 55 -0.40 -4.80 0.68
CA PRO A 55 -0.27 -3.51 1.34
C PRO A 55 -1.55 -3.09 2.07
N ASN A 56 -2.70 -3.65 1.66
CA ASN A 56 -4.01 -3.44 2.27
C ASN A 56 -4.29 -4.35 3.47
N CYS A 57 -4.23 -5.67 3.30
CA CYS A 57 -4.68 -6.63 4.31
C CYS A 57 -3.54 -7.38 5.03
N LYS A 58 -2.28 -7.10 4.67
CA LYS A 58 -1.06 -7.68 5.23
C LYS A 58 -0.91 -9.20 5.12
N LYS A 59 -1.81 -9.89 4.41
CA LYS A 59 -1.69 -11.33 4.09
C LYS A 59 -0.69 -11.56 2.97
N ASP A 60 -0.24 -12.81 2.79
CA ASP A 60 0.61 -13.16 1.66
C ASP A 60 -0.17 -12.92 0.34
N MET A 61 0.51 -12.44 -0.68
CA MET A 61 -0.13 -12.24 -1.98
C MET A 61 -0.46 -13.55 -2.68
N ASP A 62 0.22 -14.66 -2.34
CA ASP A 62 -0.16 -16.00 -2.79
C ASP A 62 -1.55 -16.44 -2.29
N ASP A 63 -2.05 -15.81 -1.21
CA ASP A 63 -3.41 -16.07 -0.68
C ASP A 63 -4.52 -15.34 -1.46
N HIS A 64 -4.18 -14.57 -2.50
CA HIS A 64 -5.14 -13.78 -3.26
C HIS A 64 -5.29 -14.31 -4.69
N ASN A 65 -6.53 -14.46 -5.15
CA ASN A 65 -6.81 -14.57 -6.57
C ASN A 65 -6.75 -13.18 -7.26
N GLU A 66 -6.84 -13.16 -8.59
CA GLU A 66 -6.74 -11.92 -9.38
C GLU A 66 -7.75 -10.84 -8.92
N GLU A 67 -9.00 -11.22 -8.67
CA GLU A 67 -10.05 -10.29 -8.22
C GLU A 67 -9.71 -9.70 -6.85
N GLN A 68 -9.23 -10.52 -5.92
CA GLN A 68 -8.84 -10.11 -4.56
C GLN A 68 -7.61 -9.19 -4.58
N ILE A 69 -6.66 -9.41 -5.49
CA ILE A 69 -5.51 -8.52 -5.69
C ILE A 69 -6.01 -7.13 -6.11
N VAL A 70 -6.88 -7.06 -7.12
CA VAL A 70 -7.45 -5.81 -7.62
C VAL A 70 -8.24 -5.07 -6.53
N GLU A 71 -9.08 -5.80 -5.79
CA GLU A 71 -9.87 -5.23 -4.70
C GLU A 71 -8.97 -4.65 -3.60
N CYS A 72 -7.95 -5.39 -3.17
CA CYS A 72 -7.02 -4.94 -2.14
C CYS A 72 -6.24 -3.71 -2.59
N LEU A 73 -5.79 -3.65 -3.84
CA LEU A 73 -5.09 -2.48 -4.37
C LEU A 73 -6.00 -1.26 -4.45
N ASN A 74 -7.25 -1.43 -4.89
CA ASN A 74 -8.22 -0.32 -4.92
C ASN A 74 -8.51 0.22 -3.52
N LYS A 75 -8.65 -0.65 -2.51
CA LYS A 75 -8.81 -0.26 -1.10
C LYS A 75 -7.58 0.47 -0.57
N PHE A 76 -6.39 -0.03 -0.87
CA PHE A 76 -5.14 0.63 -0.49
C PHE A 76 -5.03 2.03 -1.09
N ILE A 77 -5.26 2.17 -2.40
CA ILE A 77 -5.25 3.46 -3.11
C ILE A 77 -6.21 4.43 -2.44
N LYS A 78 -7.47 4.02 -2.22
CA LYS A 78 -8.46 4.86 -1.52
C LYS A 78 -7.94 5.34 -0.18
N GLN A 79 -7.41 4.46 0.67
CA GLN A 79 -6.92 4.83 2.01
C GLN A 79 -5.78 5.86 1.99
N VAL A 80 -4.88 5.79 1.01
CA VAL A 80 -3.73 6.71 0.93
C VAL A 80 -4.05 8.00 0.17
N THR A 81 -5.10 8.02 -0.66
CA THR A 81 -5.57 9.23 -1.35
C THR A 81 -6.70 9.96 -0.61
N SER A 82 -7.44 9.28 0.26
CA SER A 82 -8.51 9.88 1.07
C SER A 82 -8.01 10.55 2.35
N LYS A 83 -6.71 10.41 2.66
CA LYS A 83 -6.05 11.13 3.77
C LYS A 83 -5.65 12.57 3.39
N SER A 84 -6.05 13.04 2.21
CA SER A 84 -5.71 14.35 1.65
C SER A 84 -6.79 15.42 1.85
N ASP A 85 -7.76 15.21 2.75
CA ASP A 85 -8.79 16.19 3.13
C ASP A 85 -8.59 16.68 4.58
#